data_AF-A0A9X0DAR7-F1
#
_entry.id   AF-A0A9X0DAR7-F1
#
_cell.length_a   1.000
_cell.length_b   1.000
_cell.length_c   1.000
_cell.angle_alpha   90.00
_cell.angle_beta   90.00
_cell.angle_gamma   90.00
#
_symmetry.space_group_name_H-M   'P 1'
#
loop_
_entity.id
_entity.type
_entity.pdbx_description
1 polymer ?
#
loop_
_entity_poly.entity_id
_entity_poly.type
_entity_poly.pdbx_seq_one_letter_code
_entity_poly.pdbx_strand_id
1 'polypeptide(L)' 'MPVVLETFFYCLDRYAEDIAKVQKQYASEPFKFLEPSLVLQYREGVDMLREAGIDMGYDEDLRYSTLCKQ' A
#
# COMPACT_ATOMS: atom_id res chain seq x y z
N MET A 1 5.88 10.70 -15.47
CA MET A 1 5.18 10.56 -14.18
C MET A 1 4.82 9.08 -14.02
N PRO A 2 4.79 8.50 -12.81
CA PRO A 2 4.53 7.07 -12.64
C PRO A 2 3.11 6.72 -13.07
N VAL A 3 2.98 5.82 -14.06
CA VAL A 3 1.71 5.39 -14.71
C VAL A 3 0.65 4.88 -13.69
N VAL A 4 1.12 4.36 -12.56
CA VAL A 4 0.26 3.82 -11.50
C VAL A 4 -0.59 4.91 -10.85
N LEU A 5 -0.02 6.09 -10.57
CA LEU A 5 -0.78 7.18 -9.95
C LEU A 5 -1.86 7.70 -10.90
N GLU A 6 -1.54 7.90 -12.18
CA GLU A 6 -2.53 8.29 -13.20
C GLU A 6 -3.70 7.30 -13.28
N THR A 7 -3.42 6.00 -13.18
CA THR A 7 -4.46 4.96 -13.16
C THR A 7 -5.36 5.09 -11.92
N PHE A 8 -4.78 5.37 -10.74
CA PHE A 8 -5.55 5.58 -9.52
C PHE A 8 -6.44 6.83 -9.60
N PHE A 9 -5.91 7.96 -10.08
CA PHE A 9 -6.72 9.17 -10.28
C PHE A 9 -7.87 8.92 -11.25
N TYR A 10 -7.57 8.31 -12.40
CA TYR A 10 -8.58 7.96 -13.40
C TYR A 10 -9.68 7.07 -12.80
N CYS A 11 -9.32 6.07 -12.01
CA CYS A 11 -10.28 5.17 -11.39
C CYS A 11 -11.16 5.90 -10.36
N LEU A 12 -10.57 6.73 -9.51
CA LEU A 12 -11.29 7.49 -8.50
C LEU A 12 -12.29 8.47 -9.14
N ASP A 13 -11.90 9.13 -10.23
CA ASP A 13 -12.78 10.06 -10.93
C ASP A 13 -13.88 9.33 -11.73
N ARG A 14 -13.53 8.27 -12.46
CA ARG A 14 -14.46 7.63 -13.40
C ARG A 14 -15.43 6.66 -12.74
N TYR A 15 -15.03 6.03 -11.62
CA TYR A 15 -15.77 4.95 -10.95
C TYR A 15 -16.18 5.29 -9.51
N ALA A 16 -16.20 6.57 -9.13
CA ALA A 16 -16.57 7.02 -7.78
C ALA A 16 -17.87 6.38 -7.24
N GLU A 17 -18.91 6.30 -8.07
CA GLU A 17 -20.20 5.73 -7.66
C GLU A 17 -20.14 4.23 -7.38
N ASP A 18 -19.41 3.48 -8.21
CA ASP A 18 -19.28 2.04 -8.06
C ASP A 18 -18.39 1.70 -6.87
N ILE A 19 -17.33 2.48 -6.65
CA ILE A 19 -16.50 2.40 -5.43
C ILE A 19 -17.37 2.66 -4.19
N ALA A 20 -18.24 3.67 -4.19
CA ALA A 20 -19.13 3.96 -3.07
C ALA A 20 -20.16 2.83 -2.81
N LYS A 21 -20.62 2.13 -3.86
CA LYS A 21 -21.49 0.95 -3.70
C LYS A 21 -20.74 -0.22 -3.05
N VAL A 22 -19.50 -0.49 -3.50
CA VAL A 22 -18.66 -1.54 -2.91
C VAL A 22 -18.32 -1.21 -1.46
N GLN A 23 -17.98 0.05 -1.14
CA GLN A 23 -17.70 0.50 0.23
C GLN A 23 -18.88 0.30 1.19
N LYS A 24 -20.13 0.36 0.69
CA LYS A 24 -21.32 0.03 1.51
C LYS A 24 -21.43 -1.45 1.84
N GLN A 25 -20.96 -2.33 0.95
CA GLN A 25 -20.97 -3.79 1.17
C GLN A 25 -19.74 -4.25 1.97
N TYR A 26 -18.59 -3.62 1.71
CA TYR A 26 -17.31 -3.92 2.32
C TYR A 26 -16.69 -2.61 2.82
N ALA A 27 -16.86 -2.34 4.12
CA ALA A 27 -16.32 -1.16 4.75
C ALA A 27 -14.80 -1.11 4.57
N SER A 28 -14.32 -0.08 3.86
CA SER A 28 -12.91 0.11 3.54
C SER A 28 -12.61 1.61 3.54
N GLU A 29 -11.43 1.98 4.04
CA GLU A 29 -10.99 3.37 4.00
C GLU A 29 -10.70 3.82 2.57
N PRO A 30 -10.92 5.11 2.24
CA PRO A 30 -10.47 5.68 0.98
C PRO A 30 -8.95 5.49 0.79
N PHE A 31 -8.54 5.11 -0.42
CA PHE A 31 -7.13 4.89 -0.73
C PHE A 31 -6.35 6.20 -0.65
N LYS A 32 -5.22 6.18 0.08
CA LYS A 32 -4.33 7.34 0.28
C LYS A 32 -3.03 7.12 -0.50
N PHE A 33 -2.58 8.14 -1.21
CA PHE A 33 -1.34 8.12 -1.98
C PHE A 33 -0.62 9.46 -1.88
N LEU A 34 0.67 9.47 -2.23
CA LEU A 34 1.54 10.65 -2.22
C LEU A 34 2.00 10.97 -3.64
N GLU A 35 2.15 12.26 -3.95
CA GLU A 35 2.81 12.75 -5.15
C GLU A 35 4.09 13.51 -4.76
N PRO A 36 5.29 13.04 -5.15
CA PRO A 36 5.58 11.82 -5.93
C PRO A 36 5.34 10.53 -5.13
N SER A 37 5.23 9.40 -5.84
CA SER A 37 5.06 8.08 -5.23
C SER A 37 6.16 7.79 -4.22
N LEU A 38 5.80 7.23 -3.06
CA LEU A 38 6.76 6.79 -2.06
C LEU A 38 7.64 5.67 -2.65
N VAL A 39 8.96 5.86 -2.57
CA VAL A 39 9.97 4.85 -2.95
C VAL A 39 10.81 4.56 -1.72
N LEU A 40 10.78 3.31 -1.26
CA LEU A 40 11.60 2.84 -0.14
C LEU A 40 12.61 1.80 -0.66
N GLN A 41 13.84 1.90 -0.18
CA GLN A 41 14.85 0.89 -0.44
C GLN A 41 14.58 -0.36 0.39
N TYR A 42 14.97 -1.52 -0.14
CA TYR A 42 14.75 -2.80 0.54
C TYR A 42 15.27 -2.80 1.99
N ARG A 43 16.48 -2.26 2.19
CA ARG A 43 17.12 -2.18 3.51
C ARG A 43 16.35 -1.28 4.48
N GLU A 44 15.85 -0.15 4.01
CA GLU A 44 15.03 0.76 4.81
C GLU A 44 13.75 0.06 5.27
N GLY A 45 13.10 -0.70 4.38
CA GLY A 45 11.93 -1.50 4.73
C GLY A 45 12.22 -2.58 5.78
N VAL A 46 13.35 -3.28 5.68
CA VAL A 46 13.77 -4.27 6.68
C VAL A 46 14.05 -3.62 8.04
N ASP A 47 14.68 -2.44 8.06
CA ASP A 47 14.93 -1.69 9.30
C ASP A 47 13.61 -1.26 9.96
N MET A 48 12.64 -0.77 9.19
CA MET A 48 11.29 -0.44 9.70
C MET A 48 10.56 -1.66 10.27
N LEU A 49 10.69 -2.83 9.64
CA LEU A 49 10.09 -4.07 10.15
C LEU A 49 10.74 -4.51 11.47
N ARG A 50 12.06 -4.37 11.60
CA ARG A 50 12.78 -4.66 12.85
C ARG A 50 12.39 -3.72 13.98
N GLU A 51 12.24 -2.43 13.69
CA GLU A 51 11.71 -1.45 14.64
C GLU A 51 10.29 -1.81 15.10
N ALA A 52 9.47 -2.38 14.23
CA ALA A 52 8.14 -2.89 14.54
C ALA A 52 8.15 -4.24 15.31
N GLY A 53 9.32 -4.80 15.64
CA GLY A 53 9.46 -6.04 16.40
C GLY A 53 9.45 -7.32 15.57
N ILE A 54 9.64 -7.21 14.25
CA ILE A 54 9.69 -8.34 13.32
C ILE A 54 11.16 -8.66 13.00
N ASP A 55 11.61 -9.86 13.38
CA ASP A 55 12.95 -10.32 13.03
C ASP A 55 13.00 -10.79 11.57
N MET A 56 13.85 -10.13 10.76
CA MET A 56 14.00 -10.38 9.32
C MET A 56 15.43 -10.09 8.88
N GLY A 57 16.05 -11.02 8.14
CA GLY A 57 17.35 -10.82 7.49
C GLY A 57 17.28 -9.95 6.21
N TYR A 58 18.39 -9.32 5.84
CA TYR A 58 18.48 -8.50 4.61
C TYR A 58 18.53 -9.32 3.32
N ASP A 59 18.72 -10.64 3.41
CA ASP A 59 18.75 -11.57 2.27
C ASP A 59 17.51 -12.47 2.24
N GLU A 60 16.57 -12.31 3.18
CA GLU A 60 15.30 -13.03 3.20
C GLU A 60 14.27 -12.32 2.32
N ASP A 61 13.37 -13.05 1.66
CA ASP A 61 12.23 -12.46 0.93
C ASP A 61 11.10 -12.01 1.86
N LEU A 62 10.36 -10.97 1.45
CA LEU A 62 9.17 -10.48 2.16
C LEU A 62 8.04 -11.53 2.12
N ARG A 63 7.70 -12.07 3.30
CA ARG A 63 6.60 -13.03 3.46
C ARG A 63 5.27 -12.31 3.73
N TYR A 64 4.18 -12.80 3.15
CA TYR A 64 2.83 -12.26 3.35
C TYR A 64 2.41 -12.17 4.84
N SER A 65 2.81 -13.16 5.64
CA SER A 65 2.51 -13.21 7.08
C SER A 65 3.19 -12.11 7.90
N THR A 66 4.26 -11.53 7.37
CA THR A 66 5.01 -10.44 7.99
C THR A 66 4.26 -9.10 7.85
N LEU A 67 3.45 -8.95 6.80
CA LEU A 67 2.77 -7.70 6.45
C LEU A 67 1.35 -7.57 7.02
N CYS A 68 0.78 -8.66 7.56
CA CYS A 68 -0.64 -8.75 7.95
C CYS A 68 -0.87 -8.76 9.48
N LYS A 69 0.09 -8.29 10.29
CA LYS A 69 -0.02 -8.23 11.76
C LYS A 69 -0.44 -6.85 12.30
N GLN A 70 -1.35 -6.17 11.63
CA GLN A 70 -2.01 -4.97 12.15
C GLN A 70 -3.52 -5.15 12.23
#